data_AF-A0A1B6GCL1-F1
#
_entry.id   AF-A0A1B6GCL1-F1
#
_cell.length_a   1.000
_cell.length_b   1.000
_cell.length_c   1.000
_cell.angle_alpha   90.00
_cell.angle_beta   90.00
_cell.angle_gamma   90.00
#
_symmetry.space_group_name_H-M   'P 1'
#
loop_
_entity.id
_entity.type
_entity.pdbx_description
1 polymer ?
#
loop_
_entity_poly.entity_id
_entity_poly.type
_entity_poly.pdbx_seq_one_letter_code
_entity_poly.pdbx_strand_id
1 'polypeptide(L)'
;VYFCLTAGLRTLTLSSIHVTERRNARTMIKEATFWGEEFVLSGSDCGHVFIWERETARLVMLLQADHHVVNCLQPHPFLPVLATSGIDYDIKLWAPLQPEPSFNQEMAEELVKRNEVMLEETKDTITVPASFMIRMLACLNQIRRGGRSRMRHSDGGPDQPID
;
A
#
# COMPACT_ATOMS: atom_id res chain seq x y z
N VAL A 1 32.78 -24.81 -0.89
CA VAL A 1 32.81 -25.35 0.48
C VAL A 1 31.65 -26.31 0.61
N TYR A 2 31.96 -27.61 0.76
CA TYR A 2 30.98 -28.67 0.93
C TYR A 2 30.43 -28.63 2.35
N PHE A 3 29.12 -28.83 2.53
CA PHE A 3 28.62 -29.59 3.68
C PHE A 3 27.33 -30.33 3.32
N CYS A 4 27.35 -31.63 3.59
CA CYS A 4 26.24 -32.58 3.50
C CYS A 4 25.67 -32.75 4.92
N LEU A 5 24.34 -32.77 5.05
CA LEU A 5 23.65 -33.43 6.15
C LEU A 5 22.25 -33.88 5.70
N THR A 6 22.11 -35.18 5.55
CA THR A 6 20.86 -35.93 5.40
C THR A 6 19.99 -35.84 6.65
N ALA A 7 18.67 -35.74 6.46
CA ALA A 7 17.61 -36.58 7.07
C ALA A 7 16.36 -35.80 7.49
N GLY A 8 15.21 -36.37 7.14
CA GLY A 8 13.98 -36.22 7.91
C GLY A 8 12.86 -35.55 7.15
N LEU A 9 11.85 -36.34 6.79
CA LEU A 9 10.48 -35.88 6.59
C LEU A 9 10.11 -34.95 7.76
N ARG A 10 10.09 -33.64 7.51
CA ARG A 10 9.53 -32.67 8.45
C ARG A 10 8.25 -32.16 7.83
N THR A 11 7.15 -32.46 8.50
CA THR A 11 5.90 -31.71 8.46
C THR A 11 6.20 -30.25 8.13
N LEU A 12 5.64 -29.74 7.04
CA LEU A 12 5.74 -28.33 6.67
C LEU A 12 5.07 -27.52 7.80
N THR A 13 5.82 -27.20 8.86
CA THR A 13 5.48 -26.06 9.71
C THR A 13 5.64 -24.85 8.82
N LEU A 14 4.53 -24.44 8.18
CA LEU A 14 4.37 -23.15 7.56
C LEU A 14 4.53 -22.11 8.69
N SER A 15 5.76 -21.72 8.98
CA SER A 15 6.01 -20.52 9.76
C SER A 15 5.57 -19.35 8.88
N SER A 16 4.46 -18.70 9.24
CA SER A 16 4.07 -17.45 8.61
C SER A 16 5.17 -16.43 8.91
N ILE A 17 6.06 -16.19 7.94
CA ILE A 17 7.00 -15.08 7.97
C ILE A 17 6.15 -13.83 7.77
N HIS A 18 5.77 -13.18 8.88
CA HIS A 18 5.07 -11.91 8.83
C HIS A 18 6.06 -10.82 8.39
N VAL A 19 6.13 -10.58 7.09
CA VAL A 19 6.78 -9.39 6.53
C VAL A 19 5.74 -8.28 6.52
N THR A 20 5.84 -7.34 7.45
CA THR A 20 4.84 -6.27 7.60
C THR A 20 4.99 -5.25 6.47
N GLU A 21 4.24 -5.40 5.39
CA GLU A 21 4.14 -4.41 4.32
C GLU A 21 3.23 -3.25 4.77
N ARG A 22 3.84 -2.15 5.21
CA ARG A 22 3.16 -1.06 5.91
C ARG A 22 2.52 0.00 4.99
N ARG A 23 1.97 -0.37 3.83
CA ARG A 23 1.10 0.55 3.04
C ARG A 23 0.28 -0.18 1.98
N ASN A 24 -0.79 -0.86 2.38
CA ASN A 24 -1.89 -1.23 1.48
C ASN A 24 -3.11 -0.38 1.85
N ALA A 25 -3.07 0.91 1.55
CA ALA A 25 -4.16 1.82 1.90
C ALA A 25 -5.14 2.05 0.73
N ARG A 26 -4.79 1.68 -0.51
CA ARG A 26 -5.62 1.97 -1.69
C ARG A 26 -5.86 0.82 -2.67
N THR A 27 -5.07 -0.25 -2.65
CA THR A 27 -5.29 -1.46 -3.48
C THR A 27 -4.76 -2.69 -2.73
N MET A 28 -5.39 -3.86 -2.88
CA MET A 28 -4.81 -5.15 -2.47
C MET A 28 -3.39 -5.30 -3.05
N ILE A 29 -2.51 -5.99 -2.31
CA ILE A 29 -1.15 -6.42 -2.68
C ILE A 29 -0.83 -6.24 -4.16
N LYS A 30 0.15 -5.39 -4.47
CA LYS A 30 0.52 -5.06 -5.86
C LYS A 30 1.29 -6.19 -6.52
N GLU A 31 2.50 -6.45 -6.03
CA GLU A 31 3.24 -7.65 -6.36
C GLU A 31 4.27 -7.90 -5.25
N ALA A 32 4.30 -9.13 -4.75
CA ALA A 32 5.38 -9.64 -3.93
C ALA A 32 5.93 -10.89 -4.63
N THR A 33 7.24 -10.98 -4.79
CA THR A 33 7.86 -12.02 -5.59
C THR A 33 9.19 -12.47 -5.01
N PHE A 34 9.56 -13.72 -5.25
CA PHE A 34 10.88 -14.23 -4.88
C PHE A 34 11.91 -13.77 -5.90
N TRP A 35 13.11 -13.46 -5.42
CA TRP A 35 14.26 -13.23 -6.28
C TRP A 35 15.35 -14.23 -5.94
N GLY A 36 15.44 -15.27 -6.76
CA GLY A 36 16.20 -16.47 -6.42
C GLY A 36 15.65 -17.15 -5.18
N GLU A 37 16.51 -17.89 -4.47
CA GLU A 37 16.16 -18.58 -3.22
C GLU A 37 16.33 -17.71 -1.98
N GLU A 38 17.07 -16.59 -2.10
CA GLU A 38 17.59 -15.84 -0.96
C GLU A 38 16.74 -14.61 -0.58
N PHE A 39 15.97 -14.05 -1.52
CA PHE A 39 15.30 -12.76 -1.32
C PHE A 39 13.80 -12.79 -1.62
N VAL A 40 13.08 -11.93 -0.91
CA VAL A 40 11.68 -11.57 -1.18
C VAL A 40 11.64 -10.08 -1.53
N LEU A 41 10.91 -9.74 -2.58
CA LEU A 41 10.70 -8.37 -3.05
C LEU A 41 9.23 -7.97 -2.87
N SER A 42 8.98 -6.70 -2.57
CA SER A 42 7.63 -6.15 -2.60
C SER A 42 7.59 -4.68 -3.00
N GLY A 43 6.58 -4.32 -3.79
CA GLY A 43 6.29 -2.96 -4.20
C GLY A 43 5.32 -2.28 -3.24
N SER A 44 5.58 -1.01 -2.90
CA SER A 44 4.79 -0.26 -1.92
C SER A 44 4.08 0.96 -2.52
N ASP A 45 2.94 1.32 -1.91
CA ASP A 45 2.21 2.58 -2.13
C ASP A 45 3.02 3.84 -1.81
N CYS A 46 4.24 3.73 -1.26
CA CYS A 46 5.18 4.84 -1.07
C CYS A 46 6.20 4.99 -2.20
N GLY A 47 6.08 4.22 -3.28
CA GLY A 47 6.96 4.31 -4.44
C GLY A 47 8.28 3.57 -4.26
N HIS A 48 8.40 2.79 -3.20
CA HIS A 48 9.61 2.02 -2.91
C HIS A 48 9.40 0.53 -3.13
N VAL A 49 10.47 -0.15 -3.56
CA VAL A 49 10.61 -1.60 -3.49
C VAL A 49 11.42 -1.94 -2.25
N PHE A 50 10.87 -2.84 -1.45
CA PHE A 50 11.51 -3.38 -0.27
C PHE A 50 12.06 -4.77 -0.61
N ILE A 51 13.27 -5.06 -0.16
CA ILE A 51 13.96 -6.31 -0.42
C ILE A 51 14.44 -6.89 0.91
N TRP A 52 13.96 -8.09 1.23
CA TRP A 52 14.29 -8.79 2.45
C TRP A 52 15.07 -10.06 2.17
N GLU A 53 16.00 -10.36 3.07
CA GLU A 53 16.60 -11.68 3.16
C GLU A 53 15.56 -12.67 3.69
N ARG A 54 15.28 -13.73 2.93
CA ARG A 54 14.20 -14.68 3.18
C ARG A 54 14.36 -15.42 4.50
N GLU A 55 15.58 -15.84 4.86
CA GLU A 55 15.83 -16.66 6.05
C GLU A 55 15.67 -15.85 7.35
N THR A 56 16.14 -14.61 7.35
CA THR A 56 16.19 -13.76 8.56
C THR A 56 15.04 -12.75 8.63
N ALA A 57 14.31 -12.55 7.53
CA ALA A 57 13.36 -11.47 7.31
C ALA A 57 13.95 -10.06 7.49
N ARG A 58 15.28 -9.92 7.43
CA ARG A 58 15.95 -8.63 7.56
C ARG A 58 15.78 -7.83 6.27
N LEU A 59 15.41 -6.56 6.39
CA LEU A 59 15.43 -5.64 5.25
C LEU A 59 16.88 -5.37 4.85
N VAL A 60 17.23 -5.68 3.61
CA VAL A 60 18.62 -5.60 3.10
C VAL A 60 18.81 -4.57 2.02
N MET A 61 17.72 -4.15 1.35
CA MET A 61 17.77 -3.13 0.31
C MET A 61 16.43 -2.42 0.19
N LEU A 62 16.50 -1.14 -0.20
CA LEU A 62 15.36 -0.29 -0.47
C LEU A 62 15.62 0.50 -1.74
N LEU A 63 14.69 0.43 -2.69
CA LEU A 63 14.82 1.08 -4.01
C LEU A 63 13.67 2.07 -4.21
N GLN A 64 13.97 3.32 -4.51
CA GLN A 64 12.93 4.29 -4.89
C GLN A 64 12.59 4.10 -6.38
N ALA A 65 11.51 3.36 -6.66
CA ALA A 65 11.16 2.93 -8.01
C ALA A 65 10.02 3.72 -8.66
N ASP A 66 9.27 4.51 -7.90
CA ASP A 66 8.21 5.38 -8.42
C ASP A 66 8.03 6.55 -7.44
N HIS A 67 7.40 7.65 -7.89
CA HIS A 67 7.07 8.76 -7.00
C HIS A 67 5.90 8.44 -6.06
N HIS A 68 5.01 7.56 -6.51
CA HIS A 68 3.80 7.22 -5.81
C HIS A 68 3.75 5.75 -5.50
N VAL A 69 3.66 4.89 -6.50
CA VAL A 69 3.41 3.48 -6.23
C VAL A 69 4.08 2.56 -7.21
N VAL A 70 4.69 1.49 -6.70
CA VAL A 70 5.20 0.38 -7.50
C VAL A 70 4.13 -0.69 -7.63
N ASN A 71 3.71 -0.98 -8.87
CA ASN A 71 2.69 -1.97 -9.18
C ASN A 71 3.26 -3.32 -9.57
N CYS A 72 4.41 -3.34 -10.26
CA CYS A 72 4.96 -4.54 -10.85
C CYS A 72 6.44 -4.72 -10.50
N LEU A 73 6.83 -5.96 -10.25
CA LEU A 73 8.17 -6.43 -9.95
C LEU A 73 8.49 -7.65 -10.80
N GLN A 74 9.43 -7.51 -11.73
CA GLN A 74 9.86 -8.59 -12.62
C GLN A 74 11.36 -8.82 -12.50
N PRO A 75 11.79 -9.67 -11.55
CA PRO A 75 13.19 -10.09 -11.46
C PRO A 75 13.56 -10.96 -12.67
N HIS A 76 14.74 -10.74 -13.23
CA HIS A 76 15.27 -11.58 -14.29
C HIS A 76 15.56 -12.99 -13.74
N PRO A 77 15.19 -14.08 -14.45
CA PRO A 77 15.26 -15.44 -13.92
C PRO A 77 16.67 -15.93 -13.57
N PHE A 78 17.70 -15.34 -14.17
CA PHE A 78 19.09 -15.79 -14.02
C PHE A 78 20.11 -14.69 -13.72
N LEU A 79 19.73 -13.43 -13.88
CA LEU A 79 20.66 -12.31 -13.76
C LEU A 79 20.24 -11.46 -12.56
N PRO A 80 21.16 -10.76 -11.90
CA PRO A 80 20.83 -9.83 -10.83
C PRO A 80 20.27 -8.53 -11.43
N VAL A 81 19.20 -8.66 -12.23
CA VAL A 81 18.48 -7.55 -12.85
C VAL A 81 17.03 -7.59 -12.39
N LEU A 82 16.47 -6.43 -12.08
CA LEU A 82 15.07 -6.27 -11.72
C LEU A 82 14.44 -5.20 -12.59
N ALA A 83 13.26 -5.48 -13.15
CA ALA A 83 12.40 -4.47 -13.77
C ALA A 83 11.25 -4.10 -12.85
N THR A 84 10.97 -2.80 -12.74
CA THR A 84 9.89 -2.28 -11.89
C THR A 84 9.07 -1.26 -12.66
N SER A 85 7.75 -1.26 -12.46
CA SER A 85 6.87 -0.23 -12.99
C SER A 85 5.78 0.15 -12.00
N GLY A 86 5.31 1.40 -12.10
CA GLY A 86 4.37 1.97 -11.15
C GLY A 86 3.22 2.72 -11.81
N ILE A 87 2.93 3.92 -11.32
CA ILE A 87 1.92 4.83 -11.89
C ILE A 87 2.59 5.84 -12.83
N ASP A 88 3.88 6.07 -12.65
CA ASP A 88 4.68 6.90 -13.55
C ASP A 88 4.70 6.32 -14.98
N TYR A 89 5.03 7.16 -15.95
CA TYR A 89 5.07 6.80 -17.38
C TYR A 89 6.38 6.11 -17.80
N ASP A 90 7.14 5.57 -16.85
CA ASP A 90 8.44 4.94 -17.07
C ASP A 90 8.52 3.52 -16.50
N ILE A 91 9.52 2.78 -16.97
CA ILE A 91 9.93 1.49 -16.43
C ILE A 91 11.38 1.65 -15.96
N LYS A 92 11.67 1.18 -14.76
CA LYS A 92 13.02 1.28 -14.17
C LYS A 92 13.67 -0.09 -14.16
N LEU A 93 14.93 -0.13 -14.56
CA LEU A 93 15.78 -1.31 -14.55
C LEU A 93 16.87 -1.14 -13.49
N TRP A 94 17.06 -2.16 -12.67
CA TRP A 94 18.02 -2.19 -11.57
C TRP A 94 19.04 -3.27 -11.84
N ALA A 95 20.32 -2.95 -11.61
CA ALA A 95 21.42 -3.90 -11.68
C ALA A 95 22.49 -3.49 -10.65
N PRO A 96 23.29 -4.43 -10.12
CA PRO A 96 24.38 -4.14 -9.20
C PRO A 96 25.54 -3.49 -9.97
N LEU A 97 25.49 -2.17 -10.10
CA LEU A 97 26.55 -1.38 -10.76
C LEU A 97 27.61 -0.89 -9.77
N GLN A 98 27.30 -0.86 -8.48
CA GLN A 98 28.27 -0.46 -7.45
C GLN A 98 29.17 -1.66 -7.09
N PRO A 99 30.49 -1.44 -6.98
CA PRO A 99 31.43 -2.48 -6.59
C PRO A 99 31.27 -2.91 -5.12
N GLU A 100 30.81 -2.00 -4.26
CA GLU A 100 30.62 -2.26 -2.84
C GLU A 100 29.14 -2.17 -2.46
N PRO A 101 28.65 -3.04 -1.56
CA PRO A 101 27.28 -2.97 -1.07
C PRO A 101 27.09 -1.71 -0.22
N SER A 102 26.04 -0.96 -0.50
CA SER A 102 25.63 0.18 0.31
C SER A 102 24.14 0.07 0.66
N PHE A 103 23.83 0.18 1.94
CA PHE A 103 22.45 0.21 2.43
C PHE A 103 22.32 1.21 3.57
N ASN A 104 21.47 2.22 3.39
CA ASN A 104 21.22 3.21 4.42
C ASN A 104 20.11 2.70 5.36
N GLN A 105 20.54 2.11 6.48
CA GLN A 105 19.67 1.55 7.50
C GLN A 105 18.76 2.60 8.14
N GLU A 106 19.30 3.79 8.46
CA GLU A 106 18.56 4.86 9.12
C GLU A 106 17.41 5.37 8.24
N MET A 107 17.69 5.64 6.96
CA MET A 107 16.67 6.02 5.99
C MET A 107 15.60 4.93 5.82
N ALA A 108 16.01 3.65 5.83
CA ALA A 108 15.07 2.55 5.71
C ALA A 108 14.15 2.47 6.94
N GLU A 109 14.68 2.63 8.14
CA GLU A 109 13.92 2.66 9.39
C GLU A 109 12.93 3.85 9.44
N GLU A 110 13.38 5.04 9.02
CA GLU A 110 12.51 6.21 8.91
C GLU A 110 11.34 5.98 7.94
N LEU A 111 11.61 5.40 6.77
CA LEU A 111 10.57 5.11 5.78
C LEU A 111 9.60 4.05 6.27
N VAL A 112 10.10 3.01 6.92
CA VAL A 112 9.29 1.96 7.53
C VAL A 112 8.39 2.54 8.64
N LYS A 113 8.93 3.44 9.46
CA LYS A 113 8.18 4.14 10.52
C LYS A 113 7.13 5.09 9.94
N ARG A 114 7.46 5.84 8.90
CA ARG A 114 6.50 6.71 8.19
C ARG A 114 5.34 5.89 7.63
N ASN A 115 5.65 4.76 6.99
CA ASN A 115 4.66 3.84 6.46
C ASN A 115 3.75 3.28 7.58
N GLU A 116 4.30 2.98 8.76
CA GLU A 116 3.51 2.55 9.93
C GLU A 116 2.48 3.58 10.37
N VAL A 117 2.90 4.85 10.51
CA VAL A 117 2.01 5.95 10.91
C VAL A 117 0.89 6.14 9.88
N MET A 118 1.23 6.13 8.59
CA MET A 118 0.25 6.27 7.51
C MET A 118 -0.76 5.12 7.49
N LEU A 119 -0.34 3.90 7.82
CA LEU A 119 -1.23 2.74 7.90
C LEU A 119 -2.26 2.91 9.03
N GLU A 120 -1.83 3.37 10.21
CA GLU A 120 -2.74 3.59 11.33
C GLU A 120 -3.74 4.71 11.03
N GLU A 121 -3.30 5.80 10.38
CA GLU A 121 -4.18 6.90 9.95
C GLU A 121 -5.23 6.46 8.91
N THR A 122 -4.91 5.47 8.08
CA THR A 122 -5.80 5.02 7.00
C THR A 122 -6.68 3.82 7.37
N LYS A 123 -6.52 3.27 8.58
CA LYS A 123 -7.24 2.09 9.08
C LYS A 123 -8.77 2.22 9.07
N ASP A 124 -9.28 3.43 9.28
CA ASP A 124 -10.72 3.75 9.24
C ASP A 124 -11.19 4.33 7.89
N THR A 125 -10.30 4.41 6.89
CA THR A 125 -10.61 5.00 5.58
C THR A 125 -11.14 3.93 4.62
N ILE A 126 -12.41 4.05 4.22
CA ILE A 126 -13.01 3.19 3.18
C ILE A 126 -12.91 3.88 1.83
N THR A 127 -12.26 3.25 0.85
CA THR A 127 -12.23 3.75 -0.54
C THR A 127 -13.57 3.47 -1.22
N VAL A 128 -14.28 4.53 -1.61
CA VAL A 128 -15.57 4.44 -2.31
C VAL A 128 -15.49 5.10 -3.70
N PRO A 129 -16.13 4.55 -4.75
CA PRO A 129 -16.18 5.19 -6.06
C PRO A 129 -16.73 6.62 -5.99
N ALA A 130 -16.14 7.55 -6.75
CA ALA A 130 -16.54 8.96 -6.74
C ALA A 130 -18.04 9.16 -7.06
N SER A 131 -18.60 8.30 -7.93
CA SER A 131 -20.03 8.30 -8.25
C SER A 131 -20.92 8.02 -7.04
N PHE A 132 -20.47 7.18 -6.10
CA PHE A 132 -21.17 6.90 -4.85
C PHE A 132 -21.10 8.10 -3.91
N MET A 133 -19.93 8.73 -3.78
CA MET A 133 -19.79 9.97 -2.99
C MET A 133 -20.65 11.11 -3.53
N ILE A 134 -20.67 11.33 -4.84
CA ILE A 134 -21.49 12.38 -5.46
C ILE A 134 -22.97 12.14 -5.20
N ARG A 135 -23.44 10.89 -5.33
CA ARG A 135 -24.83 10.52 -5.02
C ARG A 135 -25.16 10.69 -3.54
N MET A 136 -24.28 10.26 -2.64
CA MET A 136 -24.44 10.43 -1.20
C MET A 136 -24.52 11.92 -0.82
N LEU A 137 -23.61 12.74 -1.33
CA LEU A 137 -23.60 14.20 -1.11
C LEU A 137 -24.85 14.87 -1.69
N ALA A 138 -25.32 14.42 -2.86
CA ALA A 138 -26.56 14.90 -3.46
C ALA A 138 -27.78 14.58 -2.59
N CYS A 139 -27.89 13.34 -2.09
CA CYS A 139 -28.97 12.93 -1.17
C CYS A 139 -28.93 13.71 0.14
N LEU A 140 -27.74 13.88 0.75
CA LEU A 140 -27.58 14.66 1.98
C LEU A 140 -27.98 16.13 1.79
N ASN A 141 -27.64 16.72 0.63
CA ASN A 141 -28.05 18.08 0.28
C ASN A 141 -29.56 18.21 0.06
N GLN A 142 -30.21 17.20 -0.53
CA GLN A 142 -31.67 17.17 -0.70
C GLN A 142 -32.39 17.08 0.65
N ILE A 143 -31.92 16.24 1.57
CA ILE A 143 -32.48 16.13 2.94
C ILE A 143 -32.34 17.47 3.68
N ARG A 144 -31.17 18.12 3.56
CA ARG A 144 -30.90 19.41 4.20
C ARG A 144 -31.75 20.56 3.63
N ARG A 145 -32.09 20.52 2.33
CA ARG A 145 -33.02 21.47 1.69
C ARG A 145 -34.48 21.17 2.04
N GLY A 146 -34.87 19.89 2.11
CA GLY A 146 -36.21 19.46 2.51
C GLY A 146 -36.56 19.78 3.97
N GLY A 147 -35.59 19.68 4.90
CA GLY A 147 -35.77 20.10 6.29
C GLY A 147 -35.98 21.61 6.45
N ARG A 148 -35.36 22.41 5.58
CA ARG A 148 -35.49 23.87 5.57
C ARG A 148 -36.84 24.36 5.00
N SER A 149 -37.46 23.56 4.13
CA SER A 149 -38.81 23.84 3.62
C SER A 149 -39.92 23.46 4.61
N ARG A 150 -39.67 22.44 5.45
CA ARG A 150 -40.63 21.98 6.48
C ARG A 150 -40.77 22.94 7.67
N MET A 151 -39.73 23.69 8.03
CA MET A 151 -39.79 24.70 9.09
C MET A 151 -40.54 25.98 8.69
N ARG A 152 -40.78 26.23 7.40
CA ARG A 152 -41.52 27.42 6.92
C ARG A 152 -43.04 27.23 6.86
N HIS A 153 -43.54 26.00 7.01
CA HIS A 153 -44.96 25.70 6.88
C HIS A 153 -45.73 25.63 8.21
N SER A 154 -45.07 25.88 9.35
CA SER A 154 -45.67 25.80 10.68
C SER A 154 -45.98 27.14 11.35
N ASP A 155 -45.89 28.28 10.65
CA ASP A 155 -46.03 29.61 11.27
C ASP A 155 -46.92 30.59 10.47
N GLY A 156 -48.05 30.11 9.94
CA GLY A 156 -48.98 30.95 9.20
C GLY A 156 -50.43 30.48 9.30
N GLY A 157 -51.04 30.66 10.48
CA GLY A 157 -52.51 30.62 10.63
C GLY A 157 -53.07 32.04 10.42
N PRO A 158 -54.18 32.22 9.67
CA PRO A 158 -54.68 33.54 9.33
C PRO A 158 -55.46 34.17 10.50
N ASP A 159 -55.08 35.38 10.90
CA ASP A 159 -55.97 36.31 11.61
C ASP A 159 -57.15 36.67 10.67
N GLN A 160 -58.37 36.34 11.08
CA GLN A 160 -59.58 36.85 10.45
C GLN A 160 -59.97 38.19 11.08
N PRO A 161 -60.30 39.23 10.29
CA PRO A 161 -60.73 40.51 10.83
C PRO A 161 -62.19 40.47 11.31
N ILE A 162 -62.43 41.33 12.28
CA ILE A 162 -63.70 41.60 12.96
C ILE A 162 -64.64 42.32 11.99
N ASP A 163 -65.87 41.81 11.87
CA ASP A 163 -67.10 42.60 11.71
C ASP A 163 -68.28 41.84 12.35
#